data_AF-A0A920IT47-F1
#
_entry.id   AF-A0A920IT47-F1
#
_cell.length_a   1.000
_cell.length_b   1.000
_cell.length_c   1.000
_cell.angle_alpha   90.00
_cell.angle_beta   90.00
_cell.angle_gamma   90.00
#
_symmetry.space_group_name_H-M   'P 1'
#
loop_
_entity.id
_entity.type
_entity.pdbx_description
1 polymer ?
#
loop_
_entity_poly.entity_id
_entity_poly.type
_entity_poly.pdbx_seq_one_letter_code
_entity_poly.pdbx_strand_id
1 'polypeptide(L)'
;MLILKSAELLVSVGRGIEKEENIQLAFELANALGAEVSASRPVVDSGWIDSFRQVGSSGSNVAPKLYFSLGISGAIQHVVGMKGAKSILAINKDKDAPIFEIADYAVIGDVLEIVPKLTEALKINKLTDLSLKFSKFYNNIIYSGVLDFKKPYVNVIIFTKTLLLQIWI
;
A
#
# COMPACT_ATOMS: atom_id res chain seq x y z
N MET A 1 5.68 -18.84 7.26
CA MET A 1 6.21 -17.46 7.13
C MET A 1 6.82 -17.34 5.75
N LEU A 2 6.24 -16.55 4.85
CA LEU A 2 6.83 -16.33 3.52
C LEU A 2 8.01 -15.36 3.63
N ILE A 3 9.04 -15.58 2.83
CA ILE A 3 10.20 -14.69 2.72
C ILE A 3 9.74 -13.49 1.89
N LEU A 4 10.04 -12.24 2.32
CA LEU A 4 9.60 -11.03 1.59
C LEU A 4 9.97 -11.05 0.10
N LYS A 5 11.13 -11.64 -0.24
CA LYS A 5 11.61 -11.76 -1.61
C LYS A 5 10.73 -12.60 -2.52
N SER A 6 9.96 -13.54 -1.97
CA SER A 6 9.04 -14.40 -2.72
C SER A 6 7.58 -13.94 -2.65
N ALA A 7 7.29 -12.84 -1.95
CA ALA A 7 5.94 -12.33 -1.83
C ALA A 7 5.48 -11.68 -3.14
N GLU A 8 4.32 -12.10 -3.66
CA GLU A 8 3.73 -11.49 -4.87
C GLU A 8 3.12 -10.12 -4.57
N LEU A 9 2.59 -9.92 -3.36
CA LEU A 9 1.96 -8.69 -2.91
C LEU A 9 2.58 -8.29 -1.58
N LEU A 10 2.96 -7.02 -1.44
CA LEU A 10 3.48 -6.46 -0.20
C LEU A 10 2.64 -5.28 0.25
N VAL A 11 2.22 -5.30 1.51
CA VAL A 11 1.78 -4.11 2.23
C VAL A 11 2.97 -3.62 3.04
N SER A 12 3.47 -2.41 2.75
CA SER A 12 4.66 -1.87 3.38
C SER A 12 4.36 -0.65 4.23
N VAL A 13 4.79 -0.69 5.48
CA VAL A 13 4.47 0.33 6.49
C VAL A 13 5.61 1.30 6.71
N GLY A 14 5.29 2.59 6.67
CA GLY A 14 6.18 3.70 7.01
C GLY A 14 5.79 4.39 8.31
N ARG A 15 6.57 5.40 8.72
CA ARG A 15 6.27 6.18 9.93
C ARG A 15 4.96 6.95 9.86
N GLY A 16 4.37 7.14 8.68
CA GLY A 16 3.03 7.71 8.56
C GLY A 16 1.94 6.85 9.24
N ILE A 17 2.25 5.64 9.73
CA ILE A 17 1.38 4.85 10.60
C ILE A 17 1.32 5.40 12.05
N GLU A 18 2.23 6.31 12.39
CA GLU A 18 2.33 7.11 13.62
C GLU A 18 2.69 6.35 14.91
N LYS A 19 2.04 5.22 15.20
CA LYS A 19 2.24 4.47 16.46
C LYS A 19 2.31 2.96 16.23
N GLU A 20 2.91 2.24 17.16
CA GLU A 20 3.05 0.79 17.13
C GLU A 20 1.69 0.08 17.10
N GLU A 21 0.70 0.57 17.84
CA GLU A 21 -0.63 -0.06 17.92
C GLU A 21 -1.35 -0.04 16.56
N ASN A 22 -0.99 0.90 15.69
CA ASN A 22 -1.57 1.05 14.35
C ASN A 22 -0.95 0.07 13.34
N ILE A 23 0.15 -0.61 13.67
CA ILE A 23 0.78 -1.62 12.79
C ILE A 23 -0.21 -2.72 12.42
N GLN A 24 -1.12 -3.06 13.33
CA GLN A 24 -2.14 -4.07 13.11
C GLN A 24 -3.01 -3.78 11.88
N LEU A 25 -3.24 -2.50 11.54
CA LEU A 25 -4.00 -2.10 10.35
C LEU A 25 -3.36 -2.63 9.06
N ALA A 26 -2.03 -2.62 8.99
CA ALA A 26 -1.30 -3.14 7.84
C ALA A 26 -1.39 -4.66 7.73
N PHE A 27 -1.32 -5.37 8.87
CA PHE A 27 -1.52 -6.81 8.91
C PHE A 27 -2.93 -7.23 8.51
N GLU A 28 -3.95 -6.47 8.93
CA GLU A 28 -5.32 -6.74 8.51
C GLU A 28 -5.55 -6.52 7.03
N LEU A 29 -5.00 -5.43 6.47
CA LEU A 29 -5.05 -5.17 5.03
C LEU A 29 -4.30 -6.26 4.26
N ALA A 30 -3.11 -6.63 4.72
CA ALA A 30 -2.31 -7.67 4.09
C ALA A 30 -3.06 -9.01 4.06
N ASN A 31 -3.69 -9.39 5.18
CA ASN A 31 -4.51 -10.60 5.25
C ASN A 31 -5.72 -10.52 4.30
N ALA A 32 -6.39 -9.37 4.19
CA ALA A 32 -7.50 -9.18 3.25
C ALA A 32 -7.07 -9.28 1.77
N LEU A 33 -5.82 -8.93 1.46
CA LEU A 33 -5.24 -8.97 0.12
C LEU A 33 -4.52 -10.29 -0.21
N GLY A 34 -4.24 -11.14 0.77
CA GLY A 34 -3.31 -12.27 0.60
C GLY A 34 -1.86 -11.82 0.38
N ALA A 35 -1.48 -10.70 0.99
CA ALA A 35 -0.15 -10.10 0.91
C ALA A 35 0.69 -10.38 2.16
N GLU A 36 1.99 -10.11 2.07
CA GLU A 36 2.89 -10.10 3.23
C GLU A 36 3.16 -8.67 3.70
N VAL A 37 3.45 -8.51 4.99
CA VAL A 37 3.79 -7.21 5.58
C VAL A 37 5.30 -6.97 5.54
N SER A 38 5.70 -5.82 5.00
CA SER A 38 7.05 -5.28 5.07
C SER A 38 7.06 -3.91 5.77
N ALA A 39 8.24 -3.38 6.05
CA ALA A 39 8.39 -2.10 6.74
C ALA A 39 9.56 -1.29 6.21
N SER A 40 9.45 0.03 6.35
CA SER A 40 10.59 0.94 6.21
C SER A 40 11.53 0.84 7.41
N ARG A 41 12.81 1.18 7.20
CA ARG A 41 13.80 1.20 8.27
C ARG A 41 13.38 2.00 9.51
N PRO A 42 12.80 3.21 9.42
CA PRO A 42 12.40 3.94 10.62
C PRO A 42 11.35 3.22 11.49
N VAL A 43 10.51 2.36 10.91
CA VAL A 43 9.54 1.54 11.68
C VAL A 43 10.26 0.39 12.40
N VAL A 44 11.25 -0.21 11.75
CA VAL A 44 12.10 -1.25 12.33
C VAL A 44 13.00 -0.69 13.43
N ASP A 45 13.64 0.46 13.19
CA ASP A 45 14.51 1.13 14.17
C ASP A 45 13.72 1.56 15.42
N SER A 46 12.40 1.77 15.30
CA SER A 46 11.49 2.00 16.44
C SER A 46 11.09 0.73 17.20
N GLY A 47 11.45 -0.46 16.71
CA GLY A 47 11.12 -1.74 17.33
C GLY A 47 9.70 -2.26 17.06
N TRP A 48 8.91 -1.56 16.23
CA TRP A 48 7.49 -1.89 16.01
C TRP A 48 7.29 -3.10 15.09
N ILE A 49 8.27 -3.38 14.24
CA ILE A 49 8.27 -4.51 13.33
C ILE A 49 9.68 -5.12 13.30
N ASP A 50 9.77 -6.45 13.28
CA ASP A 50 11.03 -7.17 13.19
C ASP A 50 11.87 -6.79 11.97
N SER A 51 13.19 -6.76 12.16
CA SER A 51 14.14 -6.31 11.14
C SER A 51 14.16 -7.15 9.85
N PHE A 52 13.74 -8.42 9.91
CA PHE A 52 13.65 -9.26 8.70
C PHE A 52 12.55 -8.78 7.73
N ARG A 53 11.62 -7.93 8.18
CA ARG A 53 10.58 -7.30 7.35
C ARG A 53 11.04 -5.98 6.72
N GLN A 54 12.27 -5.53 6.97
CA GLN A 54 12.79 -4.28 6.43
C GLN A 54 12.96 -4.35 4.90
N VAL A 55 12.53 -3.32 4.20
CA VAL A 55 12.81 -3.08 2.77
C VAL A 55 13.68 -1.84 2.62
N GLY A 56 14.68 -1.91 1.72
CA GLY A 56 15.58 -0.79 1.42
C GLY A 56 17.05 -1.23 1.29
N SER A 57 17.96 -0.27 1.14
CA SER A 57 19.39 -0.48 0.91
C SER A 57 20.09 -1.29 2.00
N SER A 58 19.57 -1.24 3.23
CA SER A 58 20.05 -2.00 4.39
C SER A 58 19.11 -3.16 4.78
N GLY A 59 18.12 -3.48 3.95
CA GLY A 59 17.12 -4.52 4.19
C GLY A 59 16.99 -5.47 3.00
N SER A 60 15.78 -5.96 2.77
CA SER A 60 15.46 -6.78 1.61
C SER A 60 15.25 -5.92 0.36
N ASN A 61 15.85 -6.37 -0.76
CA ASN A 61 15.42 -5.97 -2.09
C ASN A 61 14.28 -6.90 -2.54
N VAL A 62 13.17 -6.32 -2.96
CA VAL A 62 11.93 -7.01 -3.32
C VAL A 62 11.44 -6.56 -4.70
N ALA A 63 10.73 -7.44 -5.40
CA ALA A 63 10.14 -7.17 -6.71
C ALA A 63 8.73 -7.80 -6.80
N PRO A 64 7.78 -7.39 -5.94
CA PRO A 64 6.43 -7.94 -5.96
C PRO A 64 5.67 -7.48 -7.22
N LYS A 65 4.56 -8.17 -7.53
CA LYS A 65 3.56 -7.69 -8.49
C LYS A 65 2.94 -6.37 -8.01
N LEU A 66 2.68 -6.24 -6.71
CA LEU A 66 2.18 -5.02 -6.09
C LEU A 66 2.97 -4.67 -4.84
N TYR A 67 3.42 -3.42 -4.76
CA TYR A 67 3.95 -2.80 -3.56
C TYR A 67 3.00 -1.71 -3.06
N PHE A 68 2.27 -2.01 -1.99
CA PHE A 68 1.31 -1.12 -1.36
C PHE A 68 1.97 -0.38 -0.19
N SER A 69 2.42 0.84 -0.45
CA SER A 69 3.01 1.74 0.53
C SER A 69 1.97 2.45 1.39
N LEU A 70 2.12 2.33 2.70
CA LEU A 70 1.32 3.00 3.73
C LEU A 70 2.21 3.97 4.51
N GLY A 71 2.10 5.27 4.23
CA GLY A 71 2.79 6.31 5.00
C GLY A 71 4.32 6.27 4.90
N ILE A 72 4.86 5.80 3.78
CA ILE A 72 6.32 5.85 3.50
C ILE A 72 6.60 7.11 2.68
N SER A 73 7.63 7.88 3.06
CA SER A 73 7.98 9.12 2.36
C SER A 73 8.62 8.90 0.99
N GLY A 74 9.33 7.79 0.79
CA GLY A 74 10.04 7.50 -0.46
C GLY A 74 11.51 7.95 -0.48
N ALA A 75 12.18 7.96 0.68
CA ALA A 75 13.63 8.16 0.73
C ALA A 75 14.36 7.18 -0.21
N ILE A 76 15.43 7.64 -0.87
CA ILE A 76 16.18 6.84 -1.87
C ILE A 76 16.61 5.49 -1.30
N GLN A 77 17.02 5.44 -0.04
CA GLN A 77 17.42 4.22 0.66
C GLN A 77 16.27 3.20 0.74
N HIS A 78 15.02 3.65 0.85
CA HIS A 78 13.86 2.77 0.80
C HIS A 78 13.56 2.34 -0.64
N VAL A 79 13.52 3.31 -1.56
CA VAL A 79 13.15 3.11 -2.97
C VAL A 79 14.05 2.11 -3.67
N VAL A 80 15.37 2.12 -3.43
CA VAL A 80 16.28 1.16 -4.07
C VAL A 80 15.94 -0.29 -3.76
N GLY A 81 15.29 -0.56 -2.63
CA GLY A 81 14.87 -1.91 -2.24
C GLY A 81 13.52 -2.34 -2.82
N MET A 82 12.73 -1.44 -3.40
CA MET A 82 11.38 -1.74 -3.90
C MET A 82 11.12 -1.30 -5.34
N LYS A 83 12.04 -0.58 -5.97
CA LYS A 83 11.92 -0.08 -7.37
C LYS A 83 11.74 -1.19 -8.42
N GLY A 84 11.96 -2.45 -8.05
CA GLY A 84 11.68 -3.61 -8.92
C GLY A 84 10.23 -4.07 -8.90
N ALA A 85 9.36 -3.46 -8.09
CA ALA A 85 7.94 -3.78 -8.08
C ALA A 85 7.29 -3.48 -9.44
N LYS A 86 6.43 -4.40 -9.91
CA LYS A 86 5.68 -4.21 -11.17
C LYS A 86 4.66 -3.07 -11.06
N SER A 87 4.08 -2.89 -9.87
CA SER A 87 3.21 -1.76 -9.57
C SER A 87 3.41 -1.25 -8.15
N ILE A 88 3.37 0.07 -7.98
CA ILE A 88 3.52 0.80 -6.73
C ILE A 88 2.24 1.61 -6.47
N LEU A 89 1.59 1.34 -5.35
CA LEU A 89 0.47 2.12 -4.84
C LEU A 89 0.93 2.79 -3.54
N ALA A 90 0.74 4.09 -3.40
CA ALA A 90 1.11 4.83 -2.19
C ALA A 90 -0.07 5.59 -1.58
N ILE A 91 -0.26 5.42 -0.27
CA ILE A 91 -1.09 6.31 0.56
C ILE A 91 -0.16 7.14 1.43
N ASN A 92 -0.26 8.46 1.36
CA ASN A 92 0.48 9.36 2.24
C ASN A 92 -0.31 10.66 2.47
N LYS A 93 -0.30 11.18 3.70
CA LYS A 93 -0.94 12.46 4.03
C LYS A 93 -0.16 13.66 3.50
N ASP A 94 1.16 13.51 3.34
CA ASP A 94 2.01 14.51 2.73
C ASP A 94 1.89 14.45 1.21
N LYS A 95 1.17 15.42 0.65
CA LYS A 95 0.97 15.58 -0.81
C LYS A 95 2.27 15.74 -1.60
N ASP A 96 3.36 16.13 -0.94
CA ASP A 96 4.66 16.41 -1.56
C ASP A 96 5.66 15.25 -1.26
N ALA A 97 5.17 14.11 -0.74
CA ALA A 97 6.00 12.95 -0.44
C ALA A 97 6.71 12.40 -1.71
N PRO A 98 8.05 12.23 -1.69
CA PRO A 98 8.82 11.71 -2.83
C PRO A 98 8.34 10.37 -3.40
N ILE A 99 7.70 9.52 -2.60
CA ILE A 99 7.14 8.24 -3.07
C ILE A 99 6.17 8.41 -4.24
N PHE A 100 5.48 9.56 -4.33
CA PHE A 100 4.54 9.84 -5.41
C PHE A 100 5.21 10.07 -6.77
N GLU A 101 6.52 10.31 -6.81
CA GLU A 101 7.24 10.42 -8.07
C GLU A 101 7.38 9.08 -8.79
N ILE A 102 7.34 7.98 -8.03
CA ILE A 102 7.51 6.60 -8.55
C ILE A 102 6.25 5.75 -8.41
N ALA A 103 5.21 6.24 -7.76
CA ALA A 103 3.97 5.51 -7.58
C ALA A 103 3.15 5.52 -8.88
N ASP A 104 2.66 4.35 -9.29
CA ASP A 104 1.68 4.24 -10.37
C ASP A 104 0.32 4.76 -9.93
N TYR A 105 0.00 4.58 -8.64
CA TYR A 105 -1.24 5.02 -8.02
C TYR A 105 -0.95 5.73 -6.70
N ALA A 106 -1.51 6.93 -6.53
CA ALA A 106 -1.30 7.74 -5.35
C ALA A 106 -2.64 8.14 -4.73
N VAL A 107 -2.69 8.08 -3.41
CA VAL A 107 -3.80 8.56 -2.59
C VAL A 107 -3.23 9.52 -1.56
N ILE A 108 -3.65 10.78 -1.63
CA ILE A 108 -3.30 11.79 -0.65
C ILE A 108 -4.34 11.72 0.46
N GLY A 109 -3.92 11.33 1.66
CA GLY A 109 -4.82 11.22 2.81
C GLY A 109 -4.24 10.40 3.95
N ASP A 110 -5.00 10.34 5.05
CA ASP A 110 -4.57 9.64 6.26
C ASP A 110 -4.71 8.11 6.11
N VAL A 111 -3.61 7.41 6.33
CA VAL A 111 -3.56 5.93 6.37
C VAL A 111 -4.53 5.39 7.42
N LEU A 112 -4.65 6.06 8.57
CA LEU A 112 -5.50 5.62 9.68
C LEU A 112 -6.99 5.73 9.36
N GLU A 113 -7.38 6.61 8.43
CA GLU A 113 -8.76 6.74 7.98
C GLU A 113 -9.07 5.84 6.79
N ILE A 114 -8.13 5.71 5.86
CA ILE A 114 -8.34 5.04 4.57
C ILE A 114 -8.20 3.52 4.70
N VAL A 115 -7.17 3.04 5.40
CA VAL A 115 -6.85 1.60 5.47
C VAL A 115 -7.96 0.78 6.12
N PRO A 116 -8.59 1.19 7.24
CA PRO A 116 -9.70 0.43 7.82
C PRO A 116 -10.88 0.27 6.87
N LYS A 117 -11.30 1.37 6.20
CA LYS A 117 -12.41 1.36 5.23
C LYS A 117 -12.10 0.46 4.03
N LEU A 118 -10.86 0.53 3.53
CA LEU A 118 -10.41 -0.33 2.43
C LEU A 118 -10.42 -1.80 2.84
N THR A 119 -9.90 -2.09 4.02
CA THR A 119 -9.84 -3.44 4.59
C THR A 119 -11.24 -4.02 4.75
N GLU A 120 -12.17 -3.24 5.28
CA GLU A 120 -13.57 -3.65 5.44
C GLU A 120 -14.22 -3.95 4.08
N ALA A 121 -14.03 -3.08 3.09
CA ALA A 121 -14.56 -3.29 1.74
C ALA A 121 -14.01 -4.57 1.08
N LEU A 122 -12.76 -4.94 1.37
CA LEU A 122 -12.16 -6.19 0.90
C LEU A 122 -12.72 -7.42 1.65
N LYS A 123 -13.01 -7.30 2.95
CA LYS A 123 -13.56 -8.37 3.81
C LYS A 123 -15.05 -8.67 3.54
N ILE A 124 -15.90 -7.64 3.41
CA ILE A 124 -17.36 -7.79 3.23
C ILE A 124 -17.70 -8.52 1.93
N ASN A 125 -16.89 -8.31 0.89
CA ASN A 125 -17.12 -8.93 -0.41
C ASN A 125 -16.38 -10.27 -0.52
N LYS A 126 -16.65 -11.22 0.39
CA LYS A 126 -16.23 -12.63 0.19
C LYS A 126 -17.01 -13.19 -1.00
N LEU A 127 -16.24 -13.65 -2.00
CA LEU A 127 -16.64 -14.35 -3.24
C LEU A 127 -16.88 -13.45 -4.47
N THR A 128 -16.10 -13.79 -5.51
CA THR A 128 -16.09 -13.30 -6.91
C THR A 128 -15.54 -11.89 -7.18
N ASP A 129 -14.51 -11.91 -8.03
CA ASP A 129 -13.80 -10.81 -8.70
C ASP A 129 -13.46 -9.57 -7.85
N LEU A 130 -12.17 -9.41 -7.55
CA LEU A 130 -11.62 -8.26 -6.83
C LEU A 130 -11.92 -6.92 -7.60
N SER A 131 -12.45 -6.98 -8.84
CA SER A 131 -12.91 -5.85 -9.71
C SER A 131 -14.15 -5.16 -9.22
N LEU A 132 -15.13 -5.94 -8.81
CA LEU A 132 -16.36 -5.42 -8.25
C LEU A 132 -16.13 -4.78 -6.88
N LYS A 133 -15.16 -5.31 -6.11
CA LYS A 133 -14.90 -4.90 -4.72
C LYS A 133 -14.35 -3.49 -4.63
N PHE A 134 -13.33 -3.18 -5.43
CA PHE A 134 -12.74 -1.85 -5.47
C PHE A 134 -13.70 -0.81 -6.08
N SER A 135 -14.61 -1.19 -6.98
CA SER A 135 -15.59 -0.28 -7.61
C SER A 135 -16.62 0.26 -6.59
N LYS A 136 -17.08 -0.59 -5.67
CA LYS A 136 -18.00 -0.17 -4.59
C LYS A 136 -17.34 0.71 -3.54
N PHE A 137 -16.10 0.39 -3.15
CA PHE A 137 -15.30 1.23 -2.25
C PHE A 137 -15.11 2.64 -2.82
N TYR A 138 -14.74 2.73 -4.10
CA TYR A 138 -14.56 3.98 -4.82
C TYR A 138 -15.79 4.89 -4.78
N ASN A 139 -16.98 4.35 -5.05
CA ASN A 139 -18.21 5.13 -5.02
C ASN A 139 -18.48 5.73 -3.63
N ASN A 140 -18.23 5.00 -2.54
CA ASN A 140 -18.43 5.52 -1.18
C ASN A 140 -17.43 6.62 -0.77
N ILE A 141 -16.21 6.61 -1.32
CA ILE A 141 -15.18 7.61 -0.98
C ILE A 141 -15.37 8.93 -1.74
N ILE A 142 -15.82 8.89 -3.01
CA ILE A 142 -16.08 10.12 -3.76
C ILE A 142 -17.22 10.94 -3.14
N TYR A 143 -18.31 10.30 -2.73
CA TYR A 143 -19.42 11.02 -2.10
C TYR A 143 -19.08 11.61 -0.72
N SER A 144 -17.94 11.23 -0.12
CA SER A 144 -17.47 11.77 1.16
C SER A 144 -16.36 12.84 1.03
N GLY A 145 -15.91 13.18 -0.19
CA GLY A 145 -15.01 14.33 -0.43
C GLY A 145 -13.55 14.14 0.02
N VAL A 146 -13.08 12.90 0.15
CA VAL A 146 -11.80 12.58 0.84
C VAL A 146 -10.56 12.60 -0.08
N LEU A 147 -10.69 12.81 -1.40
CA LEU A 147 -9.57 12.65 -2.35
C LEU A 147 -9.36 13.88 -3.25
N ASP A 148 -8.14 14.43 -3.25
CA ASP A 148 -7.65 15.43 -4.20
C ASP A 148 -6.49 14.83 -5.03
N PHE A 149 -6.55 14.96 -6.36
CA PHE A 149 -5.63 14.31 -7.30
C PHE A 149 -4.77 15.35 -8.02
N LYS A 150 -3.44 15.29 -7.84
CA LYS A 150 -2.51 16.34 -8.31
C LYS A 150 -1.73 16.06 -9.60
N LYS A 151 -2.14 15.08 -10.40
CA LYS A 151 -1.77 14.95 -11.82
C LYS A 151 -2.98 14.40 -12.60
N PRO A 152 -3.13 14.63 -13.92
CA PRO A 152 -4.33 14.25 -14.68
C PRO A 152 -4.37 12.74 -14.97
N TYR A 153 -4.24 11.92 -13.93
CA TYR A 153 -4.13 10.48 -14.07
C TYR A 153 -5.24 9.80 -13.30
N VAL A 154 -6.22 9.38 -14.10
CA VAL A 154 -6.97 8.15 -13.93
C VAL A 154 -8.00 8.20 -12.81
N ASN A 155 -9.25 8.47 -13.21
CA ASN A 155 -10.45 8.12 -12.45
C ASN A 155 -10.24 6.80 -11.72
N VAL A 156 -10.38 6.75 -10.40
CA VAL A 156 -10.17 5.53 -9.61
C VAL A 156 -11.19 4.41 -9.96
N ILE A 157 -12.14 4.65 -10.88
CA ILE A 157 -12.87 3.60 -11.63
C ILE A 157 -11.92 2.70 -12.45
N ILE A 158 -10.83 3.26 -12.98
CA ILE A 158 -9.79 2.54 -13.72
C ILE A 158 -8.80 1.85 -12.75
N PHE A 159 -8.60 2.39 -11.54
CA PHE A 159 -7.79 1.80 -10.47
C PHE A 159 -8.27 0.40 -10.06
N THR A 160 -9.58 0.15 -10.12
CA THR A 160 -10.15 -1.16 -9.81
C THR A 160 -9.89 -2.16 -10.94
N LYS A 161 -10.10 -1.74 -12.19
CA LYS A 161 -10.04 -2.61 -13.37
C LYS A 161 -8.59 -2.98 -13.76
N THR A 162 -7.64 -2.05 -13.65
CA THR A 162 -6.25 -2.23 -14.07
C THR A 162 -5.40 -3.00 -13.06
N LEU A 163 -5.60 -2.77 -11.75
CA LEU A 163 -4.89 -3.51 -10.70
C LEU A 163 -5.17 -5.02 -10.79
N LEU A 164 -6.34 -5.40 -11.29
CA LEU A 164 -6.75 -6.80 -11.41
C LEU A 164 -6.23 -7.48 -12.64
N LEU A 165 -6.20 -6.75 -13.75
CA LEU A 165 -5.54 -7.22 -14.95
C LEU A 165 -4.04 -7.46 -14.70
N GLN A 166 -3.41 -6.74 -13.75
CA GLN A 166 -1.99 -6.94 -13.42
C GLN A 166 -1.71 -8.04 -12.39
N ILE A 167 -2.68 -8.37 -11.53
CA ILE A 167 -2.57 -9.44 -10.52
C ILE A 167 -2.98 -10.81 -11.11
N TRP A 168 -3.87 -10.83 -12.11
CA TRP A 168 -4.47 -12.06 -12.67
C TRP A 168 -4.13 -12.37 -14.14
N ILE A 169 -3.22 -11.61 -14.78
CA ILE A 169 -2.57 -11.94 -16.06
C ILE A 169 -1.06 -12.03 -15.83
#